data_AF-A0AAE2HW29-F1
#
_entry.id   AF-A0AAE2HW29-F1
#
_cell.length_a   1.000
_cell.length_b   1.000
_cell.length_c   1.000
_cell.angle_alpha   90.00
_cell.angle_beta   90.00
_cell.angle_gamma   90.00
#
_symmetry.space_group_name_H-M   'P 1'
#
loop_
_entity.id
_entity.type
_entity.pdbx_description
1 polymer ?
#
loop_
_entity_poly.entity_id
_entity_poly.type
_entity_poly.pdbx_seq_one_letter_code
_entity_poly.pdbx_strand_id
1 'polypeptide(L)'
;MGYRTPPWRPGRELVGPVVYFRNQYAVPVDRTPPRDTVDGDRWAKCTDHHLACDCREAELGEQLRELRSELDLIKHKLTAATEGHPTFVEERYGSQRRRDLECQCTGCSVTRALAHTAAVRLYDNTIQI
;
A
#
# COMPACT_ATOMS: atom_id res chain seq x y z
N MET A 1 -12.29 -57.78 -10.12
CA MET A 1 -11.92 -56.62 -10.97
C MET A 1 -12.13 -55.36 -10.16
N GLY A 2 -11.06 -54.60 -9.90
CA GLY A 2 -11.12 -53.35 -9.14
C GLY A 2 -9.80 -52.60 -9.34
N TYR A 3 -9.89 -51.51 -10.10
CA TYR A 3 -8.81 -50.69 -10.63
C TYR A 3 -8.09 -49.92 -9.51
N ARG A 4 -6.74 -49.97 -9.52
CA ARG A 4 -5.88 -49.20 -8.61
C ARG A 4 -6.02 -47.69 -8.91
N THR A 5 -6.43 -46.94 -7.91
CA THR A 5 -6.37 -45.47 -7.89
C THR A 5 -4.92 -44.99 -7.70
N PRO A 6 -4.44 -43.97 -8.44
CA PRO A 6 -3.10 -43.40 -8.26
C PRO A 6 -3.02 -42.52 -6.99
N PRO A 7 -1.84 -42.44 -6.34
CA PRO A 7 -1.70 -42.07 -4.93
C PRO A 7 -1.76 -40.56 -4.59
N TRP A 8 -2.08 -39.69 -5.55
CA TRP A 8 -1.86 -38.23 -5.38
C TRP A 8 -3.12 -37.38 -5.51
N ARG A 9 -4.26 -37.82 -4.96
CA ARG A 9 -5.37 -36.89 -4.65
C ARG A 9 -5.28 -36.53 -3.17
N PRO A 10 -4.91 -35.28 -2.80
CA PRO A 10 -5.00 -34.84 -1.42
C PRO A 10 -6.47 -34.86 -1.00
N GLY A 11 -6.81 -35.75 -0.07
CA GLY A 11 -8.09 -35.68 0.64
C GLY A 11 -8.18 -34.38 1.42
N ARG A 12 -9.38 -34.04 1.91
CA ARG A 12 -9.61 -32.94 2.86
C ARG A 12 -8.97 -33.18 4.24
N GLU A 13 -7.95 -34.01 4.30
CA GLU A 13 -7.17 -34.33 5.47
C GLU A 13 -6.03 -33.31 5.51
N LEU A 14 -6.12 -32.39 6.47
CA LEU A 14 -5.04 -31.47 6.78
C LEU A 14 -3.76 -32.28 6.99
N VAL A 15 -2.84 -32.17 6.04
CA VAL A 15 -1.54 -32.82 6.10
C VAL A 15 -0.74 -32.18 7.22
N GLY A 16 -0.76 -32.84 8.38
CA GLY A 16 0.04 -32.52 9.54
C GLY A 16 -0.54 -31.42 10.43
N PRO A 17 -0.13 -31.35 11.70
CA PRO A 17 -0.50 -30.25 12.56
C PRO A 17 -0.01 -28.94 11.92
N VAL A 18 -0.92 -27.98 11.73
CA VAL A 18 -0.51 -26.59 11.50
C VAL A 18 0.31 -26.20 12.71
N VAL A 19 1.63 -26.15 12.53
CA VAL A 19 2.54 -25.70 13.57
C VAL A 19 2.29 -24.21 13.73
N TYR A 20 1.42 -23.86 14.68
CA TYR A 20 1.29 -22.49 15.12
C TYR A 20 2.57 -22.13 15.86
N PHE A 21 3.46 -21.37 15.23
CA PHE A 21 4.59 -20.70 15.88
C PHE A 21 4.09 -19.55 16.76
N ARG A 22 3.17 -19.82 17.68
CA ARG A 22 2.82 -18.90 18.77
C ARG A 22 3.73 -19.25 19.95
N ASN A 23 4.76 -18.45 20.14
CA ASN A 23 5.70 -18.47 21.28
C ASN A 23 6.87 -19.46 21.25
N GLN A 24 7.29 -19.95 20.07
CA GLN A 24 8.61 -20.58 19.96
C GLN A 24 9.62 -19.47 19.64
N TYR A 25 10.62 -19.36 20.51
CA TYR A 25 11.87 -18.59 20.38
C TYR A 25 12.12 -18.12 18.95
N ALA A 26 12.29 -16.81 18.80
CA ALA A 26 12.61 -16.13 17.56
C ALA A 26 13.37 -17.07 16.62
N VAL A 27 12.71 -17.51 15.53
CA VAL A 27 13.42 -18.20 14.45
C VAL A 27 14.59 -17.27 14.13
N PRO A 28 15.85 -17.70 14.32
CA PRO A 28 16.97 -16.82 14.07
C PRO A 28 16.93 -16.50 12.59
N VAL A 29 16.52 -15.27 12.29
CA VAL A 29 16.69 -14.67 10.97
C VAL A 29 18.20 -14.56 10.83
N ASP A 30 18.79 -15.55 10.17
CA ASP A 30 20.25 -15.71 10.01
C ASP A 30 20.86 -14.58 9.17
N ARG A 31 20.02 -13.89 8.39
CA ARG A 31 20.40 -12.76 7.56
C ARG A 31 19.23 -11.82 7.34
N THR A 32 19.51 -10.52 7.31
CA THR A 32 18.54 -9.52 6.86
C THR A 32 18.37 -9.65 5.33
N PRO A 33 17.13 -9.63 4.81
CA PRO A 33 16.92 -9.53 3.37
C PRO A 33 17.49 -8.19 2.84
N PRO A 34 17.90 -8.14 1.56
CA PRO A 34 18.44 -6.92 0.97
C PRO A 34 17.39 -5.81 0.99
N ARG A 35 17.82 -4.59 1.31
CA ARG A 35 16.92 -3.43 1.42
C ARG A 35 16.42 -2.94 0.06
N ASP A 36 17.25 -3.11 -0.97
CA ASP A 36 16.96 -2.82 -2.38
C ASP A 36 17.91 -3.57 -3.30
N THR A 37 17.69 -3.44 -4.60
CA THR A 37 18.48 -4.10 -5.65
C THR A 37 19.94 -3.65 -5.69
N VAL A 38 20.28 -2.55 -5.00
CA VAL A 38 21.62 -1.96 -4.94
C VAL A 38 22.40 -2.37 -3.68
N ASP A 39 21.73 -2.96 -2.67
CA ASP A 39 22.27 -3.34 -1.36
C ASP A 39 23.25 -4.55 -1.39
N GLY A 40 23.79 -4.88 -2.57
CA GLY A 40 25.06 -5.55 -2.68
C GLY A 40 25.12 -6.75 -3.63
N ASP A 41 26.11 -7.59 -3.32
CA ASP A 41 26.64 -8.66 -4.16
C ASP A 41 25.64 -9.82 -4.40
N ARG A 42 24.61 -9.95 -3.54
CA ARG A 42 23.60 -11.02 -3.64
C ARG A 42 22.68 -10.87 -4.85
N TRP A 43 22.28 -9.64 -5.18
CA TRP A 43 21.48 -9.40 -6.39
C TRP A 43 22.31 -9.73 -7.64
N ALA A 44 23.54 -9.21 -7.72
CA ALA A 44 24.44 -9.45 -8.84
C ALA A 44 24.85 -10.92 -9.02
N LYS A 45 24.87 -11.71 -7.93
CA LYS A 45 25.19 -13.15 -7.94
C LYS A 45 23.97 -14.05 -8.04
N CYS A 46 22.76 -13.51 -8.02
CA CYS A 46 21.55 -14.31 -8.14
C CYS A 46 21.40 -14.75 -9.60
N THR A 47 21.47 -16.06 -9.85
CA THR A 47 21.35 -16.63 -11.20
C THR A 47 19.91 -17.02 -11.56
N ASP A 48 19.01 -17.12 -10.58
CA ASP A 48 17.62 -17.52 -10.80
C ASP A 48 16.65 -16.86 -9.79
N HIS A 49 15.82 -15.93 -10.29
CA HIS A 49 14.88 -15.14 -9.49
C HIS A 49 13.51 -15.83 -9.37
N HIS A 50 13.44 -16.88 -8.56
CA HIS A 50 12.19 -17.61 -8.31
C HIS A 50 11.21 -16.85 -7.39
N LEU A 51 9.96 -17.32 -7.36
CA LEU A 51 8.97 -16.92 -6.36
C LEU A 51 9.52 -17.30 -4.97
N ALA A 52 9.68 -16.33 -4.07
CA ALA A 52 10.37 -16.42 -2.77
C ALA A 52 11.89 -16.22 -2.76
N CYS A 53 12.49 -15.67 -3.81
CA CYS A 53 13.87 -15.17 -3.74
C CYS A 53 13.93 -13.81 -3.02
N ASP A 54 14.83 -13.65 -2.05
CA ASP A 54 15.11 -12.39 -1.33
C ASP A 54 15.34 -11.20 -2.27
N CYS A 55 15.91 -11.47 -3.45
CA CYS A 55 16.10 -10.45 -4.50
C CYS A 55 14.75 -9.90 -4.97
N ARG A 56 13.79 -10.77 -5.27
CA ARG A 56 12.46 -10.36 -5.76
C ARG A 56 11.68 -9.55 -4.72
N GLU A 57 11.92 -9.82 -3.44
CA GLU A 57 11.39 -8.99 -2.35
C GLU A 57 12.03 -7.60 -2.33
N ALA A 58 13.34 -7.50 -2.57
CA ALA A 58 14.03 -6.21 -2.68
C ALA A 58 13.58 -5.39 -3.89
N GLU A 59 13.37 -6.01 -5.05
CA GLU A 59 12.81 -5.36 -6.24
C GLU A 59 11.39 -4.83 -5.97
N LEU A 60 10.53 -5.66 -5.36
CA LEU A 60 9.19 -5.22 -4.96
C LEU A 60 9.25 -4.08 -3.94
N GLY A 61 10.19 -4.15 -3.00
CA GLY A 61 10.44 -3.09 -2.03
C GLY A 61 10.82 -1.77 -2.70
N GLU A 62 11.69 -1.82 -3.71
CA GLU A 62 12.07 -0.66 -4.51
C GLU A 62 10.87 -0.08 -5.28
N GLN A 63 10.13 -0.91 -6.02
CA GLN A 63 8.92 -0.49 -6.73
C GLN A 63 7.90 0.16 -5.80
N LEU A 64 7.69 -0.39 -4.60
CA LEU A 64 6.81 0.20 -3.60
C LEU A 64 7.31 1.55 -3.09
N ARG A 65 8.63 1.72 -2.91
CA ARG A 65 9.22 3.02 -2.50
C ARG A 65 9.05 4.06 -3.61
N GLU A 66 9.28 3.68 -4.86
CA GLU A 66 9.08 4.55 -6.02
C GLU A 66 7.62 5.00 -6.10
N LEU A 67 6.67 4.05 -6.11
CA LEU A 67 5.23 4.35 -6.14
C LEU A 67 4.79 5.25 -4.97
N ARG A 68 5.33 5.03 -3.77
CA ARG A 68 5.05 5.90 -2.61
C ARG A 68 5.57 7.32 -2.84
N SER A 69 6.78 7.45 -3.37
CA SER A 69 7.37 8.77 -3.66
C SER A 69 6.62 9.53 -4.75
N GLU A 70 6.18 8.84 -5.81
CA GLU A 70 5.34 9.42 -6.87
C GLU A 70 3.99 9.89 -6.30
N LEU A 71 3.36 9.06 -5.48
CA LEU A 71 2.10 9.39 -4.83
C LEU A 71 2.25 10.60 -3.90
N ASP A 72 3.34 10.70 -3.15
CA ASP A 72 3.61 11.85 -2.29
C ASP A 72 3.91 13.13 -3.09
N LEU A 73 4.60 13.02 -4.23
CA LEU A 73 4.79 14.13 -5.16
C LEU A 73 3.45 14.63 -5.72
N ILE A 74 2.56 13.71 -6.14
CA ILE A 74 1.21 14.06 -6.63
C ILE A 74 0.42 14.78 -5.54
N LYS A 75 0.42 14.27 -4.31
CA LYS A 75 -0.23 14.95 -3.16
C LYS A 75 0.29 16.36 -3.00
N HIS A 76 1.61 16.54 -2.97
CA HIS A 76 2.22 17.86 -2.79
C HIS A 76 1.79 18.83 -3.91
N LYS A 77 1.80 18.37 -5.18
CA LYS A 77 1.38 19.22 -6.31
C LYS A 77 -0.10 19.56 -6.25
N LEU A 78 -0.95 18.62 -5.86
CA LEU A 78 -2.39 18.85 -5.70
C LEU A 78 -2.69 19.81 -4.55
N THR A 79 -1.99 19.67 -3.42
CA THR A 79 -2.09 20.60 -2.29
C THR A 79 -1.69 22.00 -2.72
N ALA A 80 -0.53 22.17 -3.35
CA ALA A 80 -0.07 23.47 -3.85
C ALA A 80 -1.06 24.08 -4.87
N ALA A 81 -1.64 23.27 -5.76
CA ALA A 81 -2.61 23.73 -6.75
C ALA A 81 -3.98 24.12 -6.15
N THR A 82 -4.29 23.67 -4.94
CA THR A 82 -5.55 23.96 -4.24
C THR A 82 -5.36 24.83 -3.01
N GLU A 83 -4.13 25.31 -2.79
CA GLU A 83 -3.81 26.20 -1.69
C GLU A 83 -4.57 27.52 -1.82
N GLY A 84 -5.22 27.94 -0.73
CA GLY A 84 -6.06 29.14 -0.71
C GLY A 84 -7.43 28.97 -1.40
N HIS A 85 -7.73 27.81 -1.98
CA HIS A 85 -9.05 27.56 -2.55
C HIS A 85 -10.03 27.08 -1.47
N PRO A 86 -11.30 27.54 -1.49
CA PRO A 86 -12.37 27.00 -0.65
C PRO A 86 -12.76 25.60 -1.12
N THR A 87 -11.92 24.60 -0.82
CA THR A 87 -12.10 23.22 -1.29
C THR A 87 -13.17 22.49 -0.48
N PHE A 88 -13.17 22.75 0.84
CA PHE A 88 -14.20 22.33 1.80
C PHE A 88 -14.69 23.58 2.53
N VAL A 89 -15.98 23.86 2.42
CA VAL A 89 -16.61 24.97 3.15
C VAL A 89 -17.61 24.41 4.12
N GLU A 90 -17.46 24.77 5.39
CA GLU A 90 -18.35 24.38 6.47
C GLU A 90 -19.00 25.62 7.06
N GLU A 91 -20.25 25.47 7.48
CA GLU A 91 -20.97 26.54 8.15
C GLU A 91 -20.35 26.85 9.52
N ARG A 92 -20.06 28.12 9.81
CA ARG A 92 -19.37 28.54 11.05
C ARG A 92 -19.93 27.98 12.36
N TYR A 93 -21.23 27.73 12.41
CA TYR A 93 -21.96 27.26 13.59
C TYR A 93 -22.68 25.93 13.38
N GLY A 94 -22.44 25.26 12.24
CA GLY A 94 -23.10 24.01 11.87
C GLY A 94 -22.10 23.01 11.33
N SER A 95 -22.30 21.72 11.61
CA SER A 95 -21.52 20.64 10.98
C SER A 95 -21.93 20.37 9.53
N GLN A 96 -22.63 21.32 8.88
CA GLN A 96 -23.13 21.16 7.53
C GLN A 96 -22.17 21.77 6.51
N ARG A 97 -21.91 20.97 5.48
CA ARG A 97 -21.04 21.31 4.37
C ARG A 97 -21.78 22.16 3.33
N ARG A 98 -21.26 23.36 3.05
CA ARG A 98 -21.83 24.35 2.13
C ARG A 98 -21.26 24.18 0.73
N ARG A 99 -21.77 23.16 0.00
CA ARG A 99 -21.35 22.85 -1.38
C ARG A 99 -21.55 23.99 -2.37
N ASP A 100 -22.48 24.89 -2.08
CA ASP A 100 -22.77 26.10 -2.85
C ASP A 100 -21.62 27.13 -2.84
N LEU A 101 -20.77 27.09 -1.81
CA LEU A 101 -19.64 28.01 -1.64
C LEU A 101 -18.29 27.38 -1.98
N GLU A 102 -18.27 26.10 -2.36
CA GLU A 102 -17.04 25.40 -2.69
C GLU A 102 -16.53 25.75 -4.09
N CYS A 103 -15.20 25.84 -4.23
CA CYS A 103 -14.56 26.02 -5.52
C CYS A 103 -14.86 24.83 -6.45
N GLN A 104 -15.31 25.12 -7.67
CA GLN A 104 -15.69 24.09 -8.67
C GLN A 104 -14.57 23.76 -9.67
N CYS A 105 -13.34 24.25 -9.46
CA CYS A 105 -12.24 23.94 -10.37
C CYS A 105 -11.90 22.43 -10.34
N THR A 106 -11.24 21.95 -11.40
CA THR A 106 -10.86 20.54 -11.53
C THR A 106 -10.01 20.07 -10.35
N GLY A 107 -9.05 20.89 -9.90
CA GLY A 107 -8.19 20.59 -8.75
C GLY A 107 -9.00 20.32 -7.47
N CYS A 108 -9.88 21.24 -7.07
CA CYS A 108 -10.73 21.08 -5.90
C CYS A 108 -11.71 19.92 -6.02
N SER A 109 -12.24 19.66 -7.23
CA SER A 109 -13.14 18.53 -7.48
C SER A 109 -12.45 17.17 -7.30
N VAL A 110 -11.21 17.05 -7.80
CA VAL A 110 -10.37 15.85 -7.59
C VAL A 110 -10.01 15.70 -6.12
N THR A 111 -9.56 16.77 -5.45
CA THR A 111 -9.24 16.75 -4.01
C THR A 111 -10.43 16.28 -3.18
N ARG A 112 -11.65 16.75 -3.48
CA ARG A 112 -12.87 16.28 -2.80
C ARG A 112 -13.16 14.81 -3.06
N ALA A 113 -13.04 14.34 -4.31
CA ALA A 113 -13.29 12.94 -4.66
C ALA A 113 -12.30 12.00 -3.93
N LEU A 114 -11.04 12.42 -3.82
CA LEU A 114 -10.00 11.68 -3.11
C LEU A 114 -10.25 11.64 -1.58
N ALA A 115 -10.71 12.75 -0.99
CA ALA A 115 -11.04 12.80 0.43
C ALA A 115 -12.23 11.89 0.82
N HIS A 116 -13.17 11.64 -0.11
CA HIS A 116 -14.29 10.71 0.12
C HIS A 116 -13.90 9.23 0.01
N THR A 117 -12.86 8.91 -0.75
CA THR A 117 -12.48 7.52 -1.08
C THR A 117 -11.35 6.98 -0.23
N ALA A 118 -10.53 7.84 0.35
CA ALA A 118 -9.35 7.40 1.08
C ALA A 118 -9.24 8.11 2.43
N ALA A 119 -8.72 7.41 3.43
CA ALA A 119 -8.17 7.96 4.67
C ALA A 119 -6.93 8.86 4.42
N VAL A 120 -6.88 9.56 3.29
CA VAL A 120 -5.85 10.52 2.91
C VAL A 120 -6.31 11.88 3.42
N ARG A 121 -5.79 12.27 4.58
CA ARG A 121 -5.84 13.68 5.00
C ARG A 121 -4.92 14.47 4.07
N LEU A 122 -5.46 14.97 2.98
CA LEU A 122 -4.89 16.14 2.32
C LEU A 122 -5.08 17.29 3.31
N TYR A 123 -4.01 18.04 3.59
CA TYR A 123 -3.98 19.10 4.61
C TYR A 123 -5.22 20.02 4.53
N ASP A 124 -5.69 20.48 5.69
CA ASP A 124 -6.97 21.18 5.90
C ASP A 124 -7.07 22.50 5.10
N ASN A 125 -7.48 22.39 3.84
CA ASN A 125 -8.00 23.51 3.03
C ASN A 125 -9.48 23.78 3.35
N THR A 126 -9.79 23.77 4.65
CA THR A 126 -11.14 23.95 5.18
C THR A 126 -11.29 25.41 5.58
N ILE A 127 -12.23 26.11 4.96
CA ILE A 127 -12.54 27.49 5.30
C ILE A 127 -13.88 27.50 6.02
N GLN A 128 -13.87 28.01 7.25
CA GLN A 128 -15.08 28.29 8.01
C GLN A 128 -15.56 29.68 7.63
N ILE A 129 -16.82 29.79 7.17
CA ILE A 129 -17.44 31.05 6.77
C ILE A 129 -18.68 31.27 7.63
#